data_AF-K1Y6F7-F1
#
_entry.id   AF-K1Y6F7-F1
#
_cell.length_a   1.000
_cell.length_b   1.000
_cell.length_c   1.000
_cell.angle_alpha   90.00
_cell.angle_beta   90.00
_cell.angle_gamma   90.00
#
_symmetry.space_group_name_H-M   'P 1'
#
loop_
_entity.id
_entity.type
_entity.pdbx_description
1 polymer ?
#
loop_
_entity_poly.entity_id
_entity_poly.type
_entity_poly.pdbx_seq_one_letter_code
_entity_poly.pdbx_strand_id
1 'polypeptide(L)'
;MKQIKILFLKTIKYIYTGFTHEYILVASNTYFKSIHTMKKLVNYFVLLPAIGLFLSCAKDLPQVNTSTEAQSDALVKSENAKNGTTLKEGIIKYSAGHYLAGTPIPVGFDAFGYNYQARMFKGSYANAYLGGIGYPPYDGNDVEYLKKNPNAKVHWAWPYRNVKLEMKWNDAWISNMDRDGNGTLDRHYGFTKYIGSGAWITNHMSESYIDNNGKKAIWVDFVKIVAVPQDAYKKTGIWYTADGVEIGADIWGEFATIQEIYNEQGSSYHGKLYLSPDHAGFGGW
;
A
#
# COMPACT_ATOMS: atom_id res chain seq x y z
N MET A 1 24.02 2.18 17.71
CA MET A 1 22.54 2.19 17.58
C MET A 1 22.02 2.90 16.32
N LYS A 2 22.60 4.03 15.84
CA LYS A 2 22.14 4.74 14.61
C LYS A 2 22.26 3.92 13.30
N GLN A 3 23.42 3.30 13.03
CA GLN A 3 23.64 2.42 11.86
C GLN A 3 22.69 1.20 11.86
N ILE A 4 22.35 0.67 13.05
CA ILE A 4 21.47 -0.50 13.20
C ILE A 4 20.02 -0.17 12.83
N LYS A 5 19.52 1.04 13.06
CA LYS A 5 18.15 1.45 12.66
C LYS A 5 18.01 1.58 11.14
N ILE A 6 19.03 2.14 10.47
CA ILE A 6 19.07 2.26 9.00
C ILE A 6 19.25 0.88 8.35
N LEU A 7 20.11 0.02 8.91
CA LEU A 7 20.22 -1.37 8.48
C LEU A 7 18.91 -2.13 8.72
N PHE A 8 18.24 -1.93 9.86
CA PHE A 8 16.99 -2.62 10.20
C PHE A 8 15.82 -2.22 9.31
N LEU A 9 15.69 -0.93 8.93
CA LEU A 9 14.71 -0.49 7.93
C LEU A 9 15.01 -1.08 6.54
N LYS A 10 16.30 -1.17 6.16
CA LYS A 10 16.72 -1.84 4.92
C LYS A 10 16.47 -3.35 4.96
N THR A 11 16.81 -4.03 6.05
CA THR A 11 16.66 -5.49 6.21
C THR A 11 15.20 -5.91 6.33
N ILE A 12 14.34 -5.12 6.98
CA ILE A 12 12.89 -5.35 6.94
C ILE A 12 12.40 -5.21 5.50
N LYS A 13 12.78 -4.15 4.76
CA LYS A 13 12.40 -3.98 3.35
C LYS A 13 12.82 -5.17 2.45
N TYR A 14 13.96 -5.81 2.73
CA TYR A 14 14.45 -7.01 2.02
C TYR A 14 13.82 -8.34 2.45
N ILE A 15 13.34 -8.48 3.69
CA ILE A 15 12.70 -9.72 4.16
C ILE A 15 11.25 -9.82 3.63
N TYR A 16 10.59 -8.69 3.37
CA TYR A 16 9.21 -8.64 2.88
C TYR A 16 9.05 -8.80 1.36
N THR A 17 10.13 -8.79 0.56
CA THR A 17 10.07 -9.01 -0.90
C THR A 17 10.08 -10.49 -1.31
N GLY A 18 10.05 -11.43 -0.35
CA GLY A 18 10.24 -12.86 -0.61
C GLY A 18 9.11 -13.83 -0.24
N PHE A 19 7.98 -13.40 0.33
CA PHE A 19 6.97 -14.35 0.84
C PHE A 19 5.55 -14.05 0.38
N THR A 20 4.92 -15.05 -0.26
CA THR A 20 3.51 -15.08 -0.65
C THR A 20 2.59 -15.16 0.58
N HIS A 21 1.37 -14.65 0.41
CA HIS A 21 0.43 -14.18 1.43
C HIS A 21 -0.18 -15.21 2.42
N GLU A 22 0.28 -16.47 2.48
CA GLU A 22 -0.41 -17.52 3.28
C GLU A 22 0.27 -17.97 4.59
N TYR A 23 1.39 -17.37 5.01
CA TYR A 23 2.04 -17.74 6.29
C TYR A 23 2.41 -16.52 7.14
N ILE A 24 1.43 -15.71 7.56
CA ILE A 24 1.64 -14.63 8.53
C ILE A 24 0.62 -14.72 9.65
N LEU A 25 0.73 -15.76 10.48
CA LEU A 25 0.13 -15.75 11.84
C LEU A 25 0.94 -16.51 12.90
N VAL A 26 2.08 -17.14 12.56
CA VAL A 26 2.90 -17.91 13.52
C VAL A 26 4.34 -17.40 13.69
N ALA A 27 4.86 -16.54 12.79
CA ALA A 27 6.25 -16.08 12.86
C ALA A 27 6.49 -14.82 13.73
N SER A 28 5.44 -14.05 14.08
CA SER A 28 5.62 -12.78 14.79
C SER A 28 5.79 -12.90 16.31
N ASN A 29 5.41 -14.05 16.91
CA ASN A 29 5.55 -14.26 18.37
C ASN A 29 6.80 -15.06 18.76
N THR A 30 7.46 -15.74 17.82
CA THR A 30 8.65 -16.55 18.08
C THR A 30 9.95 -15.75 17.92
N TYR A 31 9.95 -14.68 17.11
CA TYR A 31 11.13 -13.84 16.88
C TYR A 31 11.42 -12.83 18.00
N PHE A 32 10.44 -12.50 18.85
CA PHE A 32 10.62 -11.54 19.95
C PHE A 32 11.16 -12.16 21.25
N LYS A 33 11.19 -13.49 21.38
CA LYS A 33 11.70 -14.22 22.56
C LYS A 33 13.13 -14.77 22.42
N SER A 34 13.77 -14.62 21.27
CA SER A 34 15.04 -15.31 20.94
C SER A 34 16.25 -14.38 20.74
N ILE A 35 16.41 -13.34 21.56
CA ILE A 35 17.67 -12.57 21.67
C ILE A 35 18.30 -12.69 23.08
N HIS A 36 17.73 -13.51 23.98
CA HIS A 36 18.37 -13.78 25.28
C HIS A 36 18.63 -15.24 25.66
N THR A 37 18.19 -16.23 24.88
CA THR A 37 18.48 -17.62 25.23
C THR A 37 18.47 -18.54 24.02
N MET A 38 19.60 -18.70 23.32
CA MET A 38 19.88 -19.92 22.54
C MET A 38 21.39 -20.10 22.28
N LYS A 39 22.10 -20.51 23.34
CA LYS A 39 23.12 -21.57 23.21
C LYS A 39 22.45 -22.85 23.73
N LYS A 40 22.00 -23.74 22.82
CA LYS A 40 21.96 -25.22 22.95
C LYS A 40 20.88 -25.88 22.05
N LEU A 41 21.36 -26.85 21.26
CA LEU A 41 20.69 -28.08 20.76
C LEU A 41 19.64 -27.88 19.63
N VAL A 42 19.76 -28.41 18.40
CA VAL A 42 20.13 -29.74 17.82
C VAL A 42 19.02 -30.82 17.90
N ASN A 43 18.59 -31.24 16.68
CA ASN A 43 17.99 -32.51 16.22
C ASN A 43 16.49 -32.87 16.42
N TYR A 44 15.81 -33.14 15.27
CA TYR A 44 15.02 -34.35 14.84
C TYR A 44 13.90 -33.92 13.83
N PHE A 45 13.91 -34.29 12.54
CA PHE A 45 13.50 -35.54 11.82
C PHE A 45 11.98 -35.66 11.44
N VAL A 46 11.71 -35.84 10.13
CA VAL A 46 10.74 -36.80 9.47
C VAL A 46 9.32 -36.39 8.95
N LEU A 47 9.17 -36.59 7.62
CA LEU A 47 8.09 -37.09 6.70
C LEU A 47 6.61 -36.59 6.64
N LEU A 48 6.20 -36.38 5.36
CA LEU A 48 4.89 -36.43 4.62
C LEU A 48 3.89 -37.54 5.02
N PRO A 49 2.62 -37.66 4.50
CA PRO A 49 2.00 -37.15 3.23
C PRO A 49 0.49 -36.72 3.25
N ALA A 50 -0.01 -36.46 2.02
CA ALA A 50 -1.34 -36.08 1.46
C ALA A 50 -2.63 -36.84 1.89
N ILE A 51 -3.80 -36.25 1.52
CA ILE A 51 -5.14 -36.80 1.10
C ILE A 51 -6.17 -35.64 1.26
N GLY A 52 -7.18 -35.36 0.42
CA GLY A 52 -7.78 -35.98 -0.75
C GLY A 52 -8.94 -35.14 -1.32
N LEU A 53 -9.45 -35.57 -2.49
CA LEU A 53 -10.56 -35.03 -3.27
C LEU A 53 -11.92 -35.01 -2.54
N PHE A 54 -12.77 -34.04 -2.89
CA PHE A 54 -14.22 -34.23 -3.02
C PHE A 54 -14.77 -33.47 -4.23
N LEU A 55 -15.35 -34.23 -5.18
CA LEU A 55 -16.34 -33.78 -6.16
C LEU A 55 -17.73 -33.87 -5.51
N SER A 56 -18.64 -32.93 -5.80
CA SER A 56 -20.06 -33.22 -6.03
C SER A 56 -20.83 -32.01 -6.57
N CYS A 57 -21.63 -32.28 -7.61
CA CYS A 57 -22.58 -31.40 -8.31
C CYS A 57 -23.79 -30.94 -7.48
N ALA A 58 -24.40 -29.82 -7.89
CA ALA A 58 -25.85 -29.60 -8.00
C ALA A 58 -26.11 -28.32 -8.82
N LYS A 59 -26.70 -28.38 -10.03
CA LYS A 59 -28.13 -28.38 -10.41
C LYS A 59 -28.58 -27.00 -10.90
N ASP A 60 -29.04 -27.00 -12.15
CA ASP A 60 -29.60 -25.87 -12.90
C ASP A 60 -30.81 -25.24 -12.21
N LEU A 61 -30.85 -23.91 -12.22
CA LEU A 61 -32.02 -23.11 -11.85
C LEU A 61 -32.69 -22.54 -13.11
N PRO A 62 -34.04 -22.42 -13.12
CA PRO A 62 -34.78 -21.93 -14.27
C PRO A 62 -34.61 -20.41 -14.45
N GLN A 63 -34.41 -20.01 -15.72
CA GLN A 63 -34.39 -18.63 -16.18
C GLN A 63 -35.81 -18.04 -16.11
N VAL A 64 -36.01 -17.03 -15.27
CA VAL A 64 -37.19 -16.16 -15.28
C VAL A 64 -36.85 -14.93 -16.10
N ASN A 65 -37.55 -14.75 -17.22
CA ASN A 65 -37.47 -13.58 -18.07
C ASN A 65 -38.22 -12.41 -17.43
N THR A 66 -37.49 -11.41 -16.92
CA THR A 66 -38.00 -10.07 -16.61
C THR A 66 -37.23 -9.04 -17.44
N SER A 67 -37.63 -8.85 -18.69
CA SER A 67 -37.00 -7.93 -19.63
C SER A 67 -37.96 -6.80 -19.99
N THR A 68 -37.99 -5.74 -19.17
CA THR A 68 -38.38 -4.40 -19.64
C THR A 68 -37.90 -3.27 -18.72
N GLU A 69 -37.84 -3.43 -17.39
CA GLU A 69 -37.25 -2.41 -16.48
C GLU A 69 -35.72 -2.53 -16.34
N ALA A 70 -35.18 -3.75 -16.39
CA ALA A 70 -33.73 -3.97 -16.32
C ALA A 70 -32.96 -3.40 -17.53
N GLN A 71 -33.63 -3.22 -18.68
CA GLN A 71 -33.00 -2.69 -19.89
C GLN A 71 -32.84 -1.16 -19.86
N SER A 72 -33.75 -0.42 -19.23
CA SER A 72 -33.61 1.04 -19.08
C SER A 72 -32.53 1.39 -18.06
N ASP A 73 -32.44 0.63 -16.95
CA ASP A 73 -31.37 0.78 -15.97
C ASP A 73 -30.00 0.35 -16.52
N ALA A 74 -29.97 -0.68 -17.36
CA ALA A 74 -28.75 -1.11 -18.04
C ALA A 74 -28.26 -0.07 -19.08
N LEU A 75 -29.18 0.59 -19.80
CA LEU A 75 -28.84 1.65 -20.75
C LEU A 75 -28.31 2.91 -20.06
N VAL A 76 -28.92 3.34 -18.95
CA VAL A 76 -28.42 4.45 -18.11
C VAL A 76 -27.08 4.12 -17.45
N LYS A 77 -26.87 2.86 -17.01
CA LYS A 77 -25.54 2.39 -16.57
C LYS A 77 -24.52 2.41 -17.70
N SER A 78 -24.90 2.09 -18.94
CA SER A 78 -23.97 2.01 -20.07
C SER A 78 -23.49 3.38 -20.59
N GLU A 79 -24.32 4.42 -20.49
CA GLU A 79 -23.90 5.80 -20.82
C GLU A 79 -23.09 6.45 -19.68
N ASN A 80 -23.46 6.21 -18.41
CA ASN A 80 -22.67 6.67 -17.28
C ASN A 80 -21.31 5.95 -17.17
N ALA A 81 -21.21 4.68 -17.58
CA ALA A 81 -19.94 3.95 -17.64
C ALA A 81 -18.94 4.57 -18.63
N LYS A 82 -19.38 5.35 -19.64
CA LYS A 82 -18.47 6.07 -20.55
C LYS A 82 -17.90 7.37 -19.96
N ASN A 83 -18.58 7.99 -19.00
CA ASN A 83 -18.14 9.24 -18.38
C ASN A 83 -17.63 9.08 -16.94
N GLY A 84 -17.94 7.96 -16.28
CA GLY A 84 -17.60 7.66 -14.90
C GLY A 84 -18.38 8.52 -13.90
N THR A 85 -18.74 7.91 -12.77
CA THR A 85 -19.30 8.63 -11.62
C THR A 85 -18.17 9.35 -10.89
N THR A 86 -18.38 10.61 -10.56
CA THR A 86 -17.40 11.42 -9.84
C THR A 86 -17.75 11.55 -8.36
N LEU A 87 -16.75 11.87 -7.53
CA LEU A 87 -16.98 12.17 -6.11
C LEU A 87 -17.98 13.32 -5.85
N LYS A 88 -18.21 14.20 -6.83
CA LYS A 88 -19.17 15.31 -6.69
C LYS A 88 -20.62 14.84 -6.63
N GLU A 89 -20.92 13.65 -7.15
CA GLU A 89 -22.26 13.06 -7.13
C GLU A 89 -22.62 12.48 -5.75
N GLY A 90 -21.64 12.31 -4.85
CA GLY A 90 -21.89 11.84 -3.48
C GLY A 90 -22.32 10.38 -3.35
N ILE A 91 -22.21 9.58 -4.43
CA ILE A 91 -22.63 8.18 -4.45
C ILE A 91 -21.47 7.19 -4.26
N ILE A 92 -20.22 7.61 -4.50
CA ILE A 92 -19.02 6.79 -4.24
C ILE A 92 -18.77 6.71 -2.74
N LYS A 93 -18.64 5.49 -2.22
CA LYS A 93 -18.55 5.21 -0.78
C LYS A 93 -17.22 4.59 -0.40
N TYR A 94 -16.84 4.68 0.87
CA TYR A 94 -15.74 3.88 1.38
C TYR A 94 -16.07 2.39 1.29
N SER A 95 -15.07 1.60 0.90
CA SER A 95 -15.17 0.15 0.74
C SER A 95 -15.50 -0.56 2.05
N ALA A 96 -16.02 -1.78 1.95
CA ALA A 96 -16.18 -2.66 3.09
C ALA A 96 -14.85 -2.85 3.85
N GLY A 97 -14.92 -2.95 5.17
CA GLY A 97 -13.74 -3.03 6.06
C GLY A 97 -13.13 -1.68 6.45
N HIS A 98 -13.44 -0.60 5.73
CA HIS A 98 -13.01 0.74 6.12
C HIS A 98 -13.73 1.22 7.39
N TYR A 99 -13.11 2.05 8.22
CA TYR A 99 -13.74 2.65 9.42
C TYR A 99 -15.01 3.45 9.08
N LEU A 100 -15.02 4.07 7.91
CA LEU A 100 -16.15 4.82 7.35
C LEU A 100 -16.95 4.03 6.30
N ALA A 101 -16.88 2.70 6.31
CA ALA A 101 -17.51 1.85 5.29
C ALA A 101 -18.99 2.23 5.04
N GLY A 102 -19.36 2.35 3.77
CA GLY A 102 -20.73 2.68 3.36
C GLY A 102 -21.10 4.17 3.43
N THR A 103 -20.26 5.04 4.02
CA THR A 103 -20.46 6.48 3.94
C THR A 103 -19.89 7.05 2.63
N PRO A 104 -20.48 8.10 2.05
CA PRO A 104 -19.89 8.79 0.92
C PRO A 104 -18.47 9.30 1.20
N ILE A 105 -17.59 9.22 0.20
CA ILE A 105 -16.26 9.85 0.26
C ILE A 105 -16.45 11.36 0.02
N PRO A 106 -15.93 12.24 0.90
CA PRO A 106 -16.10 13.68 0.74
C PRO A 106 -15.27 14.24 -0.42
N VAL A 107 -15.69 15.39 -0.94
CA VAL A 107 -14.85 16.28 -1.76
C VAL A 107 -13.81 16.94 -0.85
N GLY A 108 -12.57 17.12 -1.36
CA GLY A 108 -11.47 17.67 -0.57
C GLY A 108 -10.78 16.62 0.31
N PHE A 109 -10.23 17.06 1.45
CA PHE A 109 -9.57 16.15 2.40
C PHE A 109 -10.60 15.42 3.27
N ASP A 110 -10.44 14.10 3.39
CA ASP A 110 -11.13 13.31 4.40
C ASP A 110 -10.45 13.41 5.78
N ALA A 111 -11.05 12.76 6.79
CA ALA A 111 -10.54 12.75 8.15
C ALA A 111 -9.19 12.01 8.32
N PHE A 112 -8.78 11.18 7.35
CA PHE A 112 -7.51 10.47 7.35
C PHE A 112 -6.40 11.27 6.64
N GLY A 113 -6.77 12.22 5.79
CA GLY A 113 -5.87 13.08 5.03
C GLY A 113 -5.81 12.76 3.54
N TYR A 114 -6.72 11.95 3.00
CA TYR A 114 -6.83 11.72 1.55
C TYR A 114 -7.65 12.83 0.89
N ASN A 115 -7.14 13.34 -0.23
CA ASN A 115 -7.88 14.15 -1.18
C ASN A 115 -7.75 13.52 -2.56
N TYR A 116 -8.72 12.67 -2.90
CA TYR A 116 -8.74 11.88 -4.12
C TYR A 116 -8.86 12.76 -5.38
N GLN A 117 -9.59 13.87 -5.33
CA GLN A 117 -9.70 14.80 -6.46
C GLN A 117 -8.37 15.48 -6.80
N ALA A 118 -7.60 15.83 -5.77
CA ALA A 118 -6.26 16.42 -5.91
C ALA A 118 -5.14 15.37 -5.99
N ARG A 119 -5.51 14.07 -6.04
CA ARG A 119 -4.62 12.90 -6.09
C ARG A 119 -3.50 13.00 -5.07
N MET A 120 -3.88 13.30 -3.83
CA MET A 120 -2.91 13.57 -2.79
C MET A 120 -3.35 13.11 -1.41
N PHE A 121 -2.35 12.81 -0.60
CA PHE A 121 -2.51 12.54 0.82
C PHE A 121 -1.64 13.50 1.61
N LYS A 122 -2.12 13.96 2.76
CA LYS A 122 -1.33 14.73 3.71
C LYS A 122 -1.77 14.41 5.13
N GLY A 123 -0.91 13.77 5.91
CA GLY A 123 -1.26 13.35 7.27
C GLY A 123 -0.18 12.58 7.99
N SER A 124 -0.57 11.88 9.05
CA SER A 124 0.26 10.85 9.69
C SER A 124 0.43 9.67 8.74
N TYR A 125 1.63 9.09 8.69
CA TYR A 125 1.87 7.85 7.94
C TYR A 125 0.90 6.74 8.35
N ALA A 126 0.56 6.63 9.64
CA ALA A 126 -0.40 5.62 10.11
C ALA A 126 -1.81 5.84 9.51
N ASN A 127 -2.24 7.10 9.32
CA ASN A 127 -3.57 7.39 8.77
C ASN A 127 -3.73 6.97 7.30
N ALA A 128 -2.65 6.77 6.56
CA ALA A 128 -2.71 6.18 5.22
C ALA A 128 -3.18 4.70 5.24
N TYR A 129 -3.21 4.05 6.41
CA TYR A 129 -3.55 2.63 6.53
C TYR A 129 -4.66 2.34 7.54
N LEU A 130 -4.74 3.09 8.64
CA LEU A 130 -5.67 2.81 9.74
C LEU A 130 -7.13 2.71 9.29
N GLY A 131 -7.57 3.60 8.41
CA GLY A 131 -8.94 3.61 7.91
C GLY A 131 -9.30 2.30 7.23
N GLY A 132 -8.44 1.78 6.35
CA GLY A 132 -8.68 0.56 5.58
C GLY A 132 -8.75 -0.74 6.39
N ILE A 133 -8.32 -0.70 7.65
CA ILE A 133 -8.38 -1.83 8.59
C ILE A 133 -9.36 -1.59 9.75
N GLY A 134 -10.26 -0.60 9.59
CA GLY A 134 -11.35 -0.35 10.52
C GLY A 134 -11.00 0.49 11.76
N TYR A 135 -9.84 1.14 11.80
CA TYR A 135 -9.50 2.05 12.90
C TYR A 135 -9.87 3.52 12.60
N PRO A 136 -10.25 4.31 13.61
CA PRO A 136 -10.50 5.75 13.45
C PRO A 136 -9.20 6.50 13.09
N PRO A 137 -9.29 7.71 12.53
CA PRO A 137 -8.10 8.52 12.25
C PRO A 137 -7.34 8.84 13.54
N TYR A 138 -6.01 8.71 13.50
CA TYR A 138 -5.11 9.11 14.58
C TYR A 138 -4.89 10.62 14.55
N ASP A 139 -5.04 11.25 15.72
CA ASP A 139 -5.05 12.70 15.92
C ASP A 139 -3.74 13.26 16.52
N GLY A 140 -2.80 12.40 16.90
CA GLY A 140 -1.56 12.80 17.58
C GLY A 140 -1.51 12.49 19.07
N ASN A 141 -2.58 11.97 19.68
CA ASN A 141 -2.63 11.62 21.10
C ASN A 141 -2.55 10.10 21.32
N ASP A 142 -1.32 9.60 21.50
CA ASP A 142 -1.05 8.17 21.73
C ASP A 142 -1.85 7.57 22.89
N VAL A 143 -1.91 8.28 24.01
CA VAL A 143 -2.49 7.76 25.26
C VAL A 143 -3.99 7.57 25.10
N GLU A 144 -4.69 8.58 24.61
CA GLU A 144 -6.14 8.49 24.38
C GLU A 144 -6.48 7.53 23.25
N TYR A 145 -5.69 7.55 22.18
CA TYR A 145 -5.94 6.70 21.02
C TYR A 145 -5.79 5.22 21.37
N LEU A 146 -4.71 4.83 22.05
CA LEU A 146 -4.49 3.43 22.46
C LEU A 146 -5.42 2.98 23.58
N LYS A 147 -5.93 3.89 24.41
CA LYS A 147 -6.98 3.57 25.37
C LYS A 147 -8.26 3.11 24.67
N LYS A 148 -8.63 3.73 23.55
CA LYS A 148 -9.81 3.38 22.74
C LYS A 148 -9.54 2.24 21.76
N ASN A 149 -8.31 2.16 21.24
CA ASN A 149 -7.90 1.25 20.17
C ASN A 149 -6.63 0.48 20.56
N PRO A 150 -6.66 -0.38 21.60
CA PRO A 150 -5.45 -1.00 22.16
C PRO A 150 -4.70 -1.90 21.16
N ASN A 151 -5.41 -2.45 20.17
CA ASN A 151 -4.84 -3.29 19.12
C ASN A 151 -4.20 -2.49 17.97
N ALA A 152 -4.36 -1.16 17.91
CA ALA A 152 -3.64 -0.37 16.92
C ALA A 152 -2.11 -0.49 17.10
N LYS A 153 -1.65 -0.68 18.34
CA LYS A 153 -0.21 -0.82 18.65
C LYS A 153 0.49 -1.99 17.98
N VAL A 154 -0.25 -3.06 17.63
CA VAL A 154 0.32 -4.25 16.97
C VAL A 154 0.33 -4.09 15.45
N HIS A 155 -0.35 -3.07 14.92
CA HIS A 155 -0.34 -2.79 13.49
C HIS A 155 1.03 -2.27 13.06
N TRP A 156 1.55 -2.77 11.95
CA TRP A 156 2.90 -2.47 11.46
C TRP A 156 3.13 -0.98 11.16
N ALA A 157 2.07 -0.21 10.86
CA ALA A 157 2.16 1.22 10.58
C ALA A 157 2.22 2.09 11.86
N TRP A 158 1.82 1.55 13.02
CA TRP A 158 1.74 2.30 14.27
C TRP A 158 3.08 2.87 14.76
N PRO A 159 4.23 2.17 14.64
CA PRO A 159 5.54 2.75 14.92
C PRO A 159 5.83 4.04 14.14
N TYR A 160 5.20 4.24 12.98
CA TYR A 160 5.38 5.40 12.10
C TYR A 160 4.31 6.48 12.27
N ARG A 161 3.43 6.39 13.28
CA ARG A 161 2.33 7.36 13.49
C ARG A 161 2.76 8.82 13.65
N ASN A 162 4.00 9.07 14.05
CA ASN A 162 4.55 10.43 14.17
C ASN A 162 5.21 10.94 12.88
N VAL A 163 5.44 10.04 11.91
CA VAL A 163 5.96 10.41 10.59
C VAL A 163 4.88 11.17 9.83
N LYS A 164 5.22 12.36 9.34
CA LYS A 164 4.39 13.12 8.41
C LYS A 164 4.62 12.59 7.02
N LEU A 165 3.54 12.26 6.33
CA LEU A 165 3.53 11.72 4.99
C LEU A 165 2.73 12.64 4.08
N GLU A 166 3.35 13.02 2.97
CA GLU A 166 2.69 13.64 1.83
C GLU A 166 2.83 12.71 0.63
N MET A 167 1.71 12.41 -0.05
CA MET A 167 1.71 11.59 -1.25
C MET A 167 1.09 12.33 -2.43
N LYS A 168 1.53 11.98 -3.64
CA LYS A 168 0.95 12.38 -4.93
C LYS A 168 0.91 11.17 -5.85
N TRP A 169 -0.15 11.04 -6.64
CA TRP A 169 -0.32 9.90 -7.56
C TRP A 169 -1.07 10.29 -8.83
N ASN A 170 -1.20 9.36 -9.79
CA ASN A 170 -2.06 9.49 -10.97
C ASN A 170 -3.31 8.60 -10.91
N ASP A 171 -4.22 8.77 -11.87
CA ASP A 171 -5.49 8.04 -11.90
C ASP A 171 -5.34 6.52 -12.09
N ALA A 172 -4.21 6.06 -12.63
CA ALA A 172 -3.91 4.64 -12.69
C ALA A 172 -3.60 4.05 -11.30
N TRP A 173 -3.03 4.83 -10.37
CA TRP A 173 -2.83 4.42 -8.98
C TRP A 173 -4.16 4.31 -8.21
N ILE A 174 -4.83 5.45 -8.03
CA ILE A 174 -6.17 5.57 -7.45
C ILE A 174 -6.87 6.71 -8.19
N SER A 175 -7.95 6.37 -8.90
CA SER A 175 -8.81 7.31 -9.62
C SER A 175 -9.59 8.20 -8.65
N ASN A 176 -10.12 9.32 -9.16
CA ASN A 176 -11.11 10.15 -8.47
C ASN A 176 -12.55 9.86 -8.93
N MET A 177 -12.74 8.76 -9.65
CA MET A 177 -13.99 8.33 -10.28
C MET A 177 -14.21 6.83 -10.10
N ASP A 178 -15.46 6.44 -10.24
CA ASP A 178 -15.94 5.07 -10.42
C ASP A 178 -16.36 4.91 -11.88
N ARG A 179 -15.60 4.14 -12.67
CA ARG A 179 -15.89 3.93 -14.10
C ARG A 179 -16.44 2.54 -14.36
N ASP A 180 -16.16 1.56 -13.49
CA ASP A 180 -16.69 0.21 -13.62
C ASP A 180 -18.09 0.05 -12.97
N GLY A 181 -18.56 1.08 -12.26
CA GLY A 181 -19.89 1.16 -11.66
C GLY A 181 -20.03 0.35 -10.37
N ASN A 182 -18.92 0.04 -9.70
CA ASN A 182 -18.91 -0.77 -8.48
C ASN A 182 -19.16 0.04 -7.19
N GLY A 183 -19.31 1.37 -7.29
CA GLY A 183 -19.55 2.29 -6.18
C GLY A 183 -18.30 2.67 -5.39
N THR A 184 -17.11 2.32 -5.87
CA THR A 184 -15.80 2.61 -5.25
C THR A 184 -14.87 3.30 -6.25
N LEU A 185 -13.80 3.92 -5.74
CA LEU A 185 -12.80 4.55 -6.61
C LEU A 185 -12.00 3.50 -7.38
N ASP A 186 -11.89 3.67 -8.70
CA ASP A 186 -11.14 2.74 -9.52
C ASP A 186 -9.65 2.71 -9.15
N ARG A 187 -9.05 1.55 -9.32
CA ARG A 187 -7.61 1.32 -9.32
C ARG A 187 -7.24 0.65 -10.62
N HIS A 188 -6.13 1.08 -11.25
CA HIS A 188 -5.63 0.54 -12.53
C HIS A 188 -6.75 0.29 -13.56
N TYR A 189 -7.67 1.25 -13.72
CA TYR A 189 -8.85 1.09 -14.58
C TYR A 189 -8.47 0.66 -16.00
N GLY A 190 -9.11 -0.39 -16.51
CA GLY A 190 -8.81 -0.98 -17.81
C GLY A 190 -7.69 -2.03 -17.80
N PHE A 191 -7.08 -2.30 -16.63
CA PHE A 191 -6.06 -3.32 -16.44
C PHE A 191 -6.47 -4.30 -15.35
N THR A 192 -6.04 -5.55 -15.47
CA THR A 192 -6.31 -6.61 -14.47
C THR A 192 -5.48 -6.46 -13.20
N LYS A 193 -4.41 -5.67 -13.25
CA LYS A 193 -3.43 -5.45 -12.19
C LYS A 193 -2.67 -4.15 -12.44
N TYR A 194 -1.79 -3.75 -11.52
CA TYR A 194 -1.03 -2.50 -11.70
C TYR A 194 0.05 -2.59 -12.77
N ILE A 195 0.67 -3.75 -12.97
CA ILE A 195 1.67 -3.95 -14.02
C ILE A 195 1.11 -3.51 -15.39
N GLY A 196 1.85 -2.64 -16.09
CA GLY A 196 1.46 -2.07 -17.38
C GLY A 196 0.44 -0.93 -17.33
N SER A 197 -0.10 -0.58 -16.16
CA SER A 197 -1.12 0.47 -16.03
C SER A 197 -0.57 1.90 -16.09
N GLY A 198 0.74 2.07 -15.98
CA GLY A 198 1.37 3.38 -15.82
C GLY A 198 1.09 4.05 -14.47
N ALA A 199 0.59 3.31 -13.47
CA ALA A 199 0.37 3.83 -12.12
C ALA A 199 1.66 4.31 -11.46
N TRP A 200 1.59 5.43 -10.75
CA TRP A 200 2.73 5.92 -9.96
C TRP A 200 2.28 6.65 -8.71
N ILE A 201 3.17 6.68 -7.72
CA ILE A 201 3.02 7.42 -6.48
C ILE A 201 4.37 7.99 -6.03
N THR A 202 4.33 9.16 -5.38
CA THR A 202 5.44 9.67 -4.57
C THR A 202 5.13 9.60 -3.11
N ASN A 203 6.13 9.25 -2.30
CA ASN A 203 6.04 9.35 -0.85
C ASN A 203 7.08 10.37 -0.37
N HIS A 204 6.62 11.41 0.32
CA HIS A 204 7.47 12.38 0.98
C HIS A 204 7.23 12.30 2.49
N MET A 205 8.21 11.76 3.21
CA MET A 205 8.15 11.46 4.62
C MET A 205 9.06 12.38 5.42
N SER A 206 8.64 12.78 6.60
CA SER A 206 9.49 13.51 7.53
C SER A 206 9.10 13.30 8.99
N GLU A 207 10.07 13.45 9.88
CA GLU A 207 9.83 13.44 11.33
C GLU A 207 10.94 14.26 12.01
N SER A 208 10.57 14.95 13.10
CA SER A 208 11.54 15.61 13.97
C SER A 208 11.88 14.75 15.17
N TYR A 209 13.15 14.74 15.57
CA TYR A 209 13.65 14.00 16.73
C TYR A 209 14.68 14.82 17.51
N ILE A 210 15.03 14.38 18.72
CA ILE A 210 16.14 14.94 19.50
C ILE A 210 17.39 14.10 19.24
N ASP A 211 18.46 14.73 18.74
CA ASP A 211 19.72 14.07 18.44
C ASP A 211 20.55 13.77 19.70
N ASN A 212 21.73 13.17 19.52
CA ASN A 212 22.61 12.79 20.62
C ASN A 212 23.18 14.00 21.39
N ASN A 213 23.08 15.20 20.84
CA ASN A 213 23.53 16.45 21.46
C ASN A 213 22.38 17.21 22.13
N GLY A 214 21.19 16.61 22.20
CA GLY A 214 19.99 17.26 22.74
C GLY A 214 19.36 18.29 21.79
N LYS A 215 19.82 18.38 20.53
CA LYS A 215 19.30 19.33 19.56
C LYS A 215 18.18 18.71 18.73
N LYS A 216 17.16 19.51 18.41
CA LYS A 216 16.11 19.11 17.46
C LYS A 216 16.71 18.96 16.06
N ALA A 217 16.52 17.80 15.47
CA ALA A 217 16.89 17.46 14.10
C ALA A 217 15.67 16.95 13.34
N ILE A 218 15.74 16.98 12.01
CA ILE A 218 14.69 16.48 11.10
C ILE A 218 15.35 15.56 10.09
N TRP A 219 14.68 14.44 9.79
CA TRP A 219 14.97 13.67 8.59
C TRP A 219 13.83 13.82 7.59
N VAL A 220 14.18 13.75 6.31
CA VAL A 220 13.27 13.79 5.16
C VAL A 220 13.66 12.67 4.21
N ASP A 221 12.67 11.90 3.76
CA ASP A 221 12.83 10.85 2.76
C ASP A 221 11.81 11.06 1.64
N PHE A 222 12.27 11.05 0.39
CA PHE A 222 11.45 11.20 -0.80
C PHE A 222 11.66 10.04 -1.75
N VAL A 223 10.57 9.35 -2.09
CA VAL A 223 10.57 8.15 -2.94
C VAL A 223 9.62 8.33 -4.11
N LYS A 224 10.04 7.92 -5.30
CA LYS A 224 9.18 7.71 -6.47
C LYS A 224 9.00 6.22 -6.73
N ILE A 225 7.75 5.82 -6.92
CA ILE A 225 7.36 4.43 -7.14
C ILE A 225 6.48 4.38 -8.39
N VAL A 226 6.77 3.46 -9.30
CA VAL A 226 6.00 3.25 -10.54
C VAL A 226 5.60 1.79 -10.66
N ALA A 227 4.44 1.53 -11.24
CA ALA A 227 4.10 0.20 -11.70
C ALA A 227 5.03 -0.16 -12.85
N VAL A 228 5.53 -1.39 -12.86
CA VAL A 228 6.46 -1.81 -13.90
C VAL A 228 5.75 -2.05 -15.23
N PRO A 229 6.44 -1.89 -16.37
CA PRO A 229 5.93 -2.25 -17.69
C PRO A 229 5.46 -3.70 -17.75
N GLN A 230 4.56 -3.99 -18.69
CA GLN A 230 3.96 -5.31 -18.86
C GLN A 230 4.98 -6.40 -19.22
N ASP A 231 6.05 -6.03 -19.92
CA ASP A 231 7.12 -6.90 -20.38
C ASP A 231 8.36 -6.90 -19.45
N ALA A 232 8.32 -6.14 -18.36
CA ALA A 232 9.38 -6.14 -17.37
C ALA A 232 9.49 -7.50 -16.67
N TYR A 233 10.71 -7.87 -16.30
CA TYR A 233 10.97 -9.10 -15.56
C TYR A 233 11.71 -8.82 -14.25
N LYS A 234 11.44 -9.65 -13.25
CA LYS A 234 12.03 -9.54 -11.91
C LYS A 234 13.16 -10.54 -11.73
N LYS A 235 14.34 -10.07 -11.29
CA LYS A 235 15.50 -10.89 -10.95
C LYS A 235 16.06 -10.45 -9.60
N THR A 236 16.08 -11.36 -8.63
CA THR A 236 16.66 -11.13 -7.28
C THR A 236 16.08 -9.89 -6.57
N GLY A 237 14.77 -9.67 -6.67
CA GLY A 237 14.08 -8.53 -6.03
C GLY A 237 14.30 -7.18 -6.74
N ILE A 238 14.89 -7.17 -7.94
CA ILE A 238 15.04 -5.98 -8.78
C ILE A 238 14.26 -6.19 -10.08
N TRP A 239 13.57 -5.15 -10.54
CA TRP A 239 12.87 -5.13 -11.81
C TRP A 239 13.77 -4.62 -12.93
N TYR A 240 13.64 -5.24 -14.11
CA TYR A 240 14.35 -4.89 -15.32
C TYR A 240 13.38 -4.73 -16.49
N THR A 241 13.68 -3.81 -17.40
CA THR A 241 12.99 -3.71 -18.70
C THR A 241 13.24 -4.96 -19.54
N ALA A 242 12.48 -5.15 -20.63
CA ALA A 242 12.69 -6.27 -21.57
C ALA A 242 14.13 -6.32 -22.12
N ASP A 243 14.76 -5.15 -22.29
CA ASP A 243 16.16 -5.02 -22.76
C ASP A 243 17.20 -5.23 -21.64
N GLY A 244 16.76 -5.51 -20.41
CA GLY A 244 17.64 -5.78 -19.28
C GLY A 244 18.19 -4.54 -18.58
N VAL A 245 17.59 -3.37 -18.77
CA VAL A 245 17.93 -2.15 -18.02
C VAL A 245 17.23 -2.18 -16.66
N GLU A 246 17.96 -1.88 -15.58
CA GLU A 246 17.40 -1.85 -14.23
C GLU A 246 16.38 -0.71 -14.09
N ILE A 247 15.18 -1.06 -13.65
CA ILE A 247 14.12 -0.13 -13.27
C ILE A 247 14.33 0.24 -11.79
N GLY A 248 14.37 -0.77 -10.92
CA GLY A 248 14.69 -0.60 -9.51
C GLY A 248 14.13 -1.68 -8.61
N ALA A 249 14.31 -1.49 -7.31
CA ALA A 249 13.94 -2.49 -6.31
C ALA A 249 12.43 -2.74 -6.28
N ASP A 250 12.06 -4.03 -6.26
CA ASP A 250 10.69 -4.51 -6.13
C ASP A 250 10.05 -4.00 -4.85
N ILE A 251 8.84 -3.45 -5.02
CA ILE A 251 7.97 -3.10 -3.92
C ILE A 251 6.55 -3.55 -4.27
N TRP A 252 5.93 -4.27 -3.35
CA TRP A 252 4.57 -4.80 -3.49
C TRP A 252 4.36 -5.76 -4.69
N GLY A 253 5.42 -6.28 -5.29
CA GLY A 253 5.35 -7.31 -6.32
C GLY A 253 4.95 -6.84 -7.70
N GLU A 254 4.57 -5.57 -7.87
CA GLU A 254 4.10 -4.97 -9.13
C GLU A 254 4.73 -3.61 -9.43
N PHE A 255 5.53 -3.10 -8.49
CA PHE A 255 6.08 -1.76 -8.55
C PHE A 255 7.59 -1.78 -8.33
N ALA A 256 8.24 -0.74 -8.81
CA ALA A 256 9.65 -0.48 -8.60
C ALA A 256 9.86 0.90 -7.97
N THR A 257 10.83 0.99 -7.06
CA THR A 257 11.34 2.29 -6.59
C THR A 257 12.32 2.84 -7.63
N ILE A 258 12.01 3.95 -8.28
CA ILE A 258 12.84 4.54 -9.36
C ILE A 258 13.71 5.72 -8.89
N GLN A 259 13.41 6.27 -7.72
CA GLN A 259 14.18 7.34 -7.11
C GLN A 259 14.00 7.33 -5.59
N GLU A 260 15.09 7.52 -4.84
CA GLU A 260 15.10 7.67 -3.38
C GLU A 260 16.10 8.78 -3.00
N ILE A 261 15.63 9.77 -2.25
CA ILE A 261 16.43 10.90 -1.75
C ILE A 261 16.22 11.02 -0.25
N TYR A 262 17.32 11.02 0.49
CA TYR A 262 17.30 11.10 1.95
C TYR A 262 18.15 12.25 2.45
N ASN A 263 17.62 12.99 3.43
CA ASN A 263 18.31 14.09 4.07
C ASN A 263 18.09 14.03 5.58
N GLU A 264 19.14 14.14 6.38
CA GLU A 264 19.05 14.11 7.83
C GLU A 264 19.92 15.21 8.46
N GLN A 265 19.29 16.19 9.11
CA GLN A 265 20.00 17.34 9.71
C GLN A 265 20.93 16.96 10.87
N GLY A 266 20.63 15.87 11.58
CA GLY A 266 21.40 15.38 12.72
C GLY A 266 22.55 14.44 12.35
N SER A 267 22.83 14.30 11.05
CA SER A 267 23.97 13.57 10.51
C SER A 267 24.55 14.32 9.32
N SER A 268 25.58 13.77 8.68
CA SER A 268 26.12 14.29 7.43
C SER A 268 25.42 13.71 6.20
N TYR A 269 24.35 12.92 6.37
CA TYR A 269 23.70 12.23 5.26
C TYR A 269 22.72 13.15 4.54
N HIS A 270 23.07 13.51 3.31
CA HIS A 270 22.24 14.31 2.42
C HIS A 270 22.41 13.84 0.97
N GLY A 271 21.29 13.61 0.30
CA GLY A 271 21.23 13.46 -1.15
C GLY A 271 20.60 12.17 -1.64
N LYS A 272 20.98 11.80 -2.86
CA LYS A 272 20.37 10.74 -3.65
C LYS A 272 20.87 9.38 -3.17
N LEU A 273 19.96 8.55 -2.66
CA LEU A 273 20.24 7.16 -2.30
C LEU A 273 20.13 6.23 -3.51
N TYR A 274 19.15 6.49 -4.37
CA TYR A 274 18.92 5.70 -5.57
C TYR A 274 18.36 6.55 -6.71
N LEU A 275 18.77 6.21 -7.93
CA LEU A 275 18.23 6.76 -9.18
C LEU A 275 18.26 5.64 -10.22
N SER A 276 17.11 5.33 -10.80
CA SER A 276 16.98 4.31 -11.83
C SER A 276 17.91 4.58 -13.01
N PRO A 277 18.66 3.56 -13.47
CA PRO A 277 19.40 3.61 -14.73
C PRO A 277 18.53 3.79 -15.97
N ASP A 278 17.28 3.31 -15.95
CA ASP A 278 16.32 3.50 -17.04
C ASP A 278 15.89 4.97 -17.12
N HIS A 279 15.14 5.47 -16.15
CA HIS A 279 14.85 6.90 -15.93
C HIS A 279 14.13 7.18 -14.61
N ALA A 280 14.17 8.45 -14.18
CA ALA A 280 13.52 8.93 -12.96
C ALA A 280 12.18 9.67 -13.20
N GLY A 281 11.68 9.59 -14.44
CA GLY A 281 10.42 10.20 -14.88
C GLY A 281 9.23 9.24 -14.72
N PHE A 282 8.02 9.79 -14.63
CA PHE A 282 6.79 9.01 -14.53
C PHE A 282 6.20 8.58 -15.88
N GLY A 283 6.73 9.08 -17.00
CA GLY A 283 6.27 8.72 -18.35
C GLY A 283 7.28 7.84 -19.08
N GLY A 284 6.84 7.22 -20.17
CA GLY A 284 7.68 6.36 -21.01
C GLY A 284 7.79 4.91 -20.54
N TRP A 285 6.81 4.43 -19.76
CA TRP A 285 6.71 3.07 -19.25
C TRP A 285 5.57 2.32 -19.93
#